data_AF-A0A354DKB4-F1
#
_entry.id   AF-A0A354DKB4-F1
#
_cell.length_a   1.000
_cell.length_b   1.000
_cell.length_c   1.000
_cell.angle_alpha   90.00
_cell.angle_beta   90.00
_cell.angle_gamma   90.00
#
_symmetry.space_group_name_H-M   'P 1'
#
loop_
_entity.id
_entity.type
_entity.pdbx_description
1 polymer ?
#
loop_
_entity_poly.entity_id
_entity_poly.type
_entity_poly.pdbx_seq_one_letter_code
_entity_poly.pdbx_strand_id
1 'polypeptide(L)'
;LASFTLAAATPSLAEETEGTIPTATETTETVTPAPVEDTDTTTPAPVEEAEGTTPVEETDTVEATEAPSLVPGDFFYFVKTMVEKVQLSLTFNDAEKAQKLANFASERIAEARVLIENGDSEGAADLL
;
A
#
# COMPACT_ATOMS: atom_id res chain seq x y z
N LEU A 1 57.62 -13.15 -21.99
CA LEU A 1 56.73 -12.02 -22.35
C LEU A 1 55.73 -12.53 -23.37
N ALA A 2 54.56 -12.97 -22.92
CA ALA A 2 53.45 -13.34 -23.80
C ALA A 2 52.41 -12.24 -23.68
N SER A 3 52.34 -11.38 -24.71
CA SER A 3 51.34 -10.33 -24.83
C SER A 3 50.06 -10.93 -25.39
N PHE A 4 49.00 -10.96 -24.60
CA PHE A 4 47.66 -11.37 -25.04
C PHE A 4 46.84 -10.11 -25.28
N THR A 5 46.69 -9.72 -26.54
CA THR A 5 45.77 -8.65 -26.96
C THR A 5 44.34 -9.17 -26.92
N LEU A 6 43.56 -8.68 -25.96
CA LEU A 6 42.12 -8.93 -25.86
C LEU A 6 41.37 -7.96 -26.79
N ALA A 7 40.90 -8.46 -27.92
CA ALA A 7 39.97 -7.74 -28.78
C ALA A 7 38.58 -7.76 -28.13
N ALA A 8 38.06 -6.59 -27.76
CA ALA A 8 36.68 -6.44 -27.32
C ALA A 8 35.75 -6.56 -28.55
N ALA A 9 35.02 -7.66 -28.64
CA ALA A 9 33.90 -7.78 -29.57
C ALA A 9 32.70 -7.02 -28.98
N THR A 10 32.35 -5.89 -29.59
CA THR A 10 31.09 -5.17 -29.33
C THR A 10 29.92 -6.01 -29.86
N PRO A 11 28.93 -6.41 -29.05
CA PRO A 11 27.70 -6.96 -29.60
C PRO A 11 26.94 -5.84 -30.33
N SER A 12 26.83 -6.02 -31.66
CA SER A 12 26.01 -5.22 -32.56
C SER A 12 24.54 -5.40 -32.20
N LEU A 13 23.84 -4.28 -32.03
CA LEU A 13 22.39 -4.19 -31.87
C LEU A 13 21.71 -4.78 -33.11
N ALA A 14 21.01 -5.89 -32.94
CA ALA A 14 20.08 -6.43 -33.94
C ALA A 14 18.69 -5.90 -33.61
N GLU A 15 18.22 -5.00 -34.46
CA GLU A 15 16.85 -4.52 -34.56
C GLU A 15 16.02 -5.64 -35.22
N GLU A 16 15.11 -6.28 -34.49
CA GLU A 16 14.21 -7.30 -35.04
C GLU A 16 12.75 -6.97 -34.72
N THR A 17 12.11 -6.38 -35.73
CA THR A 17 10.70 -6.47 -36.14
C THR A 17 9.60 -6.23 -35.10
N GLU A 18 8.91 -5.11 -35.30
CA GLU A 18 7.61 -4.76 -34.72
C GLU A 18 6.57 -5.87 -34.98
N GLY A 19 6.23 -6.62 -33.93
CA GLY A 19 5.02 -7.41 -33.87
C GLY A 19 3.81 -6.50 -33.76
N THR A 20 3.12 -6.30 -34.88
CA THR A 20 1.79 -5.65 -34.93
C THR A 20 0.82 -6.42 -34.03
N ILE A 21 0.42 -5.82 -32.92
CA ILE A 21 -0.68 -6.28 -32.08
C ILE A 21 -1.99 -5.85 -32.77
N PRO A 22 -2.96 -6.74 -33.06
CA PRO A 22 -4.24 -6.29 -33.58
C PRO A 22 -4.96 -5.43 -32.55
N THR A 23 -5.24 -4.19 -32.92
CA THR A 23 -6.16 -3.26 -32.26
C THR A 23 -7.49 -3.95 -31.96
N ALA A 24 -7.74 -4.23 -30.69
CA ALA A 24 -9.08 -4.52 -30.20
C ALA A 24 -9.86 -3.20 -30.17
N THR A 25 -10.88 -3.11 -31.02
CA THR A 25 -11.88 -2.04 -31.00
C THR A 25 -12.68 -2.14 -29.71
N GLU A 26 -12.48 -1.21 -28.79
CA GLU A 26 -13.35 -1.02 -27.63
C GLU A 26 -14.66 -0.38 -28.11
N THR A 27 -15.72 -1.18 -28.18
CA THR A 27 -17.08 -0.68 -28.39
C THR A 27 -17.56 -0.03 -27.09
N THR A 28 -17.55 1.30 -27.05
CA THR A 28 -18.21 2.07 -26.00
C THR A 28 -19.72 1.96 -26.18
N GLU A 29 -20.39 1.17 -25.33
CA GLU A 29 -21.85 1.22 -25.20
C GLU A 29 -22.22 2.44 -24.35
N THR A 30 -22.85 3.42 -25.00
CA THR A 30 -23.43 4.61 -24.37
C THR A 30 -24.64 4.19 -23.52
N VAL A 31 -24.48 4.21 -22.20
CA VAL A 31 -25.61 4.08 -21.26
C VAL A 31 -26.31 5.44 -21.13
N THR A 32 -27.53 5.51 -21.63
CA THR A 32 -28.48 6.62 -21.45
C THR A 32 -28.80 6.80 -19.96
N PRO A 33 -28.54 7.96 -19.34
CA PRO A 33 -29.06 8.24 -18.01
C PRO A 33 -30.56 8.58 -18.07
N ALA A 34 -31.35 7.92 -17.22
CA ALA A 34 -32.75 8.19 -16.99
C ALA A 34 -32.97 9.57 -16.32
N PRO A 35 -34.12 10.23 -16.54
CA PRO A 35 -34.43 11.53 -15.92
C PRO A 35 -34.63 11.40 -14.41
N VAL A 36 -33.99 12.28 -13.65
CA VAL A 36 -34.20 12.46 -12.21
C VAL A 36 -35.42 13.36 -11.98
N GLU A 37 -36.41 12.86 -11.25
CA GLU A 37 -37.54 13.66 -10.80
C GLU A 37 -37.14 14.49 -9.58
N ASP A 38 -37.48 15.78 -9.66
CA ASP A 38 -37.18 16.85 -8.72
C ASP A 38 -38.37 17.00 -7.76
N THR A 39 -38.21 16.50 -6.53
CA THR A 39 -39.13 16.75 -5.41
C THR A 39 -38.30 16.74 -4.11
N ASP A 40 -38.07 17.88 -3.49
CA ASP A 40 -39.05 18.44 -2.55
C ASP A 40 -38.52 19.69 -1.84
N THR A 41 -39.45 20.61 -1.63
CA THR A 41 -39.27 21.86 -0.92
C THR A 41 -39.17 21.62 0.59
N THR A 42 -38.20 22.25 1.26
CA THR A 42 -38.29 22.48 2.70
C THR A 42 -37.65 23.81 3.12
N THR A 43 -38.54 24.79 3.27
CA THR A 43 -38.63 25.82 4.32
C THR A 43 -37.40 26.05 5.22
N PRO A 44 -36.82 27.27 5.24
CA PRO A 44 -35.91 27.70 6.30
C PRO A 44 -36.66 28.40 7.44
N ALA A 45 -36.49 27.91 8.67
CA ALA A 45 -36.76 28.63 9.92
C ALA A 45 -35.91 28.02 11.05
N PRO A 46 -35.73 28.71 12.19
CA PRO A 46 -34.71 29.71 12.47
C PRO A 46 -33.56 29.16 13.34
N VAL A 47 -32.46 29.92 13.36
CA VAL A 47 -31.25 29.71 14.17
C VAL A 47 -31.58 29.72 15.66
N GLU A 48 -31.24 28.64 16.36
CA GLU A 48 -30.98 28.69 17.81
C GLU A 48 -29.53 28.28 18.08
N GLU A 49 -28.87 29.21 18.76
CA GLU A 49 -27.52 29.22 19.25
C GLU A 49 -27.47 28.35 20.52
N ALA A 50 -26.74 27.25 20.49
CA ALA A 50 -26.41 26.45 21.67
C ALA A 50 -24.89 26.32 21.73
N GLU A 51 -24.30 27.20 22.53
CA GLU A 51 -22.92 27.11 22.97
C GLU A 51 -22.67 25.77 23.68
N GLY A 52 -21.60 25.11 23.27
CA GLY A 52 -21.17 23.84 23.84
C GLY A 52 -19.82 23.43 23.27
N THR A 53 -18.85 24.35 23.27
CA THR A 53 -17.45 24.03 22.95
C THR A 53 -16.85 23.26 24.11
N THR A 54 -17.10 21.94 24.14
CA THR A 54 -16.23 21.00 24.84
C THR A 54 -14.95 20.86 24.02
N PRO A 55 -13.76 21.17 24.56
CA PRO A 55 -12.51 20.78 23.93
C PRO A 55 -12.48 19.25 23.91
N VAL A 56 -12.64 18.67 22.73
CA VAL A 56 -12.19 17.31 22.48
C VAL A 56 -10.67 17.42 22.46
N GLU A 57 -10.03 17.17 23.60
CA GLU A 57 -8.60 16.83 23.57
C GLU A 57 -8.48 15.51 22.82
N GLU A 58 -8.22 15.62 21.51
CA GLU A 58 -7.56 14.56 20.76
C GLU A 58 -6.19 14.36 21.39
N THR A 59 -6.17 13.53 22.42
CA THR A 59 -4.95 12.91 22.92
C THR A 59 -4.52 11.91 21.86
N ASP A 60 -3.86 12.42 20.82
CA ASP A 60 -3.05 11.67 19.86
C ASP A 60 -1.82 11.16 20.61
N THR A 61 -2.07 10.35 21.64
CA THR A 61 -1.04 9.58 22.33
C THR A 61 -0.74 8.44 21.39
N VAL A 62 0.13 8.71 20.42
CA VAL A 62 0.84 7.67 19.69
C VAL A 62 1.57 6.88 20.77
N GLU A 63 0.98 5.78 21.24
CA GLU A 63 1.69 4.86 22.12
C GLU A 63 3.02 4.58 21.45
N ALA A 64 4.11 4.81 22.18
CA ALA A 64 5.45 4.55 21.71
C ALA A 64 5.53 3.05 21.40
N THR A 65 5.27 2.71 20.15
CA THR A 65 5.35 1.36 19.64
C THR A 65 6.82 0.98 19.73
N GLU A 66 7.11 -0.09 20.48
CA GLU A 66 8.48 -0.61 20.57
C GLU A 66 9.02 -0.81 19.15
N ALA A 67 10.29 -0.44 18.95
CA ALA A 67 10.94 -0.59 17.66
C ALA A 67 10.90 -2.07 17.21
N PRO A 68 10.59 -2.36 15.94
CA PRO A 68 10.50 -3.72 15.45
C PRO A 68 11.87 -4.40 15.54
N SER A 69 11.86 -5.69 15.92
CA SER A 69 13.08 -6.48 16.08
C SER A 69 13.68 -6.99 14.76
N LEU A 70 12.89 -6.95 13.67
CA LEU A 70 13.28 -7.35 12.33
C LEU A 70 12.63 -6.40 11.32
N VAL A 71 13.39 -5.98 10.32
CA VAL A 71 12.94 -5.17 9.18
C VAL A 71 13.24 -5.91 7.86
N PRO A 72 12.64 -5.50 6.72
CA PRO A 72 13.01 -6.05 5.43
C PRO A 72 14.51 -5.89 5.17
N GLY A 73 15.13 -6.94 4.62
CA GLY A 73 16.58 -7.01 4.42
C GLY A 73 17.32 -7.77 5.52
N ASP A 74 16.72 -7.95 6.70
CA ASP A 74 17.30 -8.79 7.75
C ASP A 74 17.25 -10.29 7.37
N PHE A 75 18.31 -11.02 7.71
CA PHE A 75 18.44 -12.45 7.37
C PHE A 75 17.25 -13.31 7.84
N PHE A 76 16.64 -12.97 8.99
CA PHE A 76 15.51 -13.70 9.57
C PHE A 76 14.12 -13.16 9.19
N TYR A 77 14.04 -12.09 8.41
CA TYR A 77 12.76 -11.47 8.02
C TYR A 77 11.85 -12.41 7.21
N PHE A 78 12.45 -13.23 6.34
CA PHE A 78 11.72 -14.29 5.63
C PHE A 78 11.06 -15.30 6.58
N VAL A 79 11.74 -15.66 7.67
CA VAL A 79 11.19 -16.59 8.66
C VAL A 79 10.01 -15.96 9.39
N LYS A 80 10.13 -14.68 9.77
CA LYS A 80 9.04 -13.89 10.36
C LYS A 80 7.78 -13.95 9.48
N THR A 81 7.89 -13.53 8.22
CA THR A 81 6.74 -13.51 7.29
C THR A 81 6.14 -14.89 7.01
N MET A 82 6.96 -15.96 7.01
CA MET A 82 6.45 -17.33 6.91
C MET A 82 5.62 -17.74 8.14
N VAL A 83 6.12 -17.43 9.34
CA VAL A 83 5.40 -17.73 10.59
C VAL A 83 4.07 -16.96 10.65
N GLU A 84 4.05 -15.69 10.27
CA GLU A 84 2.84 -14.86 10.21
C GLU A 84 1.76 -15.49 9.29
N LYS A 85 2.16 -15.91 8.09
CA LYS A 85 1.26 -16.58 7.13
C LYS A 85 0.74 -17.91 7.66
N VAL A 86 1.59 -18.69 8.33
CA VAL A 86 1.17 -19.95 8.97
C VAL A 86 0.17 -19.65 10.09
N GLN A 87 0.41 -18.64 10.91
CA GLN A 87 -0.54 -18.24 11.97
C GLN A 87 -1.90 -17.83 11.38
N LEU A 88 -1.92 -17.03 10.32
CA LEU A 88 -3.18 -16.66 9.65
C LEU A 88 -3.90 -17.88 9.06
N SER A 89 -3.15 -18.79 8.45
CA SER A 89 -3.71 -20.01 7.84
C SER A 89 -4.30 -20.97 8.88
N LEU A 90 -3.74 -21.00 10.08
CA LEU A 90 -4.21 -21.84 11.20
C LEU A 90 -5.27 -21.15 12.07
N THR A 91 -5.51 -19.85 11.88
CA THR A 91 -6.53 -19.11 12.63
C THR A 91 -7.89 -19.28 11.95
N PHE A 92 -8.77 -20.07 12.56
CA PHE A 92 -10.09 -20.38 12.00
C PHE A 92 -11.17 -19.35 12.38
N ASN A 93 -10.97 -18.59 13.46
CA ASN A 93 -11.91 -17.56 13.89
C ASN A 93 -11.64 -16.24 13.12
N ASP A 94 -12.69 -15.66 12.56
CA ASP A 94 -12.57 -14.45 11.73
C ASP A 94 -12.16 -13.21 12.53
N ALA A 95 -12.67 -13.05 13.75
CA ALA A 95 -12.32 -11.92 14.60
C ALA A 95 -10.85 -11.98 15.02
N GLU A 96 -10.36 -13.15 15.43
CA GLU A 96 -8.95 -13.35 15.77
C GLU A 96 -8.03 -13.15 14.55
N LYS A 97 -8.45 -13.63 13.37
CA LYS A 97 -7.71 -13.43 12.12
C LYS A 97 -7.62 -11.95 11.76
N ALA A 98 -8.72 -11.22 11.86
CA ALA A 98 -8.75 -9.78 11.62
C ALA A 98 -7.85 -9.03 12.61
N GLN A 99 -7.85 -9.40 13.89
CA GLN A 99 -6.95 -8.84 14.88
C GLN A 99 -5.47 -9.09 14.53
N LYS A 100 -5.12 -10.30 14.09
CA LYS A 100 -3.75 -10.62 13.66
C LYS A 100 -3.32 -9.79 12.45
N LEU A 101 -4.21 -9.63 11.46
CA LEU A 101 -3.93 -8.77 10.30
C LEU A 101 -3.71 -7.32 10.71
N ALA A 102 -4.51 -6.78 11.62
CA ALA A 102 -4.34 -5.43 12.14
C ALA A 102 -2.98 -5.28 12.84
N ASN A 103 -2.60 -6.24 13.69
CA ASN A 103 -1.30 -6.23 14.36
C ASN A 103 -0.14 -6.28 13.34
N PHE A 104 -0.22 -7.15 12.33
CA PHE A 104 0.82 -7.21 11.29
C PHE A 104 0.91 -5.92 10.48
N ALA A 105 -0.22 -5.24 10.21
CA ALA A 105 -0.21 -3.92 9.58
C ALA A 105 0.44 -2.86 10.47
N SER A 106 0.16 -2.87 11.78
CA SER A 106 0.86 -2.00 12.74
C SER A 106 2.38 -2.27 12.74
N GLU A 107 2.80 -3.53 12.65
CA GLU A 107 4.21 -3.88 12.49
C GLU A 107 4.79 -3.38 11.15
N ARG A 108 4.06 -3.46 10.03
CA ARG A 108 4.50 -2.87 8.74
C ARG A 108 4.78 -1.38 8.88
N ILE A 109 3.91 -0.65 9.58
CA ILE A 109 4.08 0.79 9.83
C ILE A 109 5.33 1.05 10.68
N ALA A 110 5.56 0.24 11.72
CA ALA A 110 6.74 0.39 12.57
C ALA A 110 8.04 0.10 11.79
N GLU A 111 8.05 -0.93 10.93
CA GLU A 111 9.21 -1.25 10.08
C GLU A 111 9.46 -0.19 9.02
N ALA A 112 8.41 0.33 8.39
CA ALA A 112 8.51 1.44 7.44
C ALA A 112 9.13 2.68 8.09
N ARG A 113 8.79 2.99 9.36
CA ARG A 113 9.43 4.10 10.11
C ARG A 113 10.93 3.87 10.26
N VAL A 114 11.36 2.68 10.65
CA VAL A 114 12.79 2.34 10.78
C VAL A 114 13.51 2.44 9.42
N LEU A 115 12.88 2.00 8.33
CA LEU A 115 13.45 2.13 6.98
C LEU A 115 13.60 3.60 6.57
N ILE A 116 12.60 4.44 6.83
CA ILE A 116 12.66 5.89 6.58
C ILE A 116 13.78 6.55 7.40
N GLU A 117 13.91 6.20 8.69
CA GLU A 117 14.98 6.69 9.57
C GLU A 117 16.38 6.29 9.06
N ASN A 118 16.48 5.11 8.42
CA ASN A 118 17.69 4.62 7.78
C ASN A 118 17.93 5.18 6.37
N GLY A 119 17.00 5.99 5.84
CA GLY A 119 17.08 6.61 4.51
C GLY A 119 16.58 5.75 3.36
N ASP A 120 15.95 4.60 3.64
CA ASP A 120 15.36 3.70 2.65
C ASP A 120 13.85 3.97 2.49
N SER A 121 13.52 5.10 1.87
CA SER A 121 12.12 5.49 1.63
C SER A 121 11.40 4.58 0.63
N GLU A 122 12.13 3.97 -0.31
CA GLU A 122 11.55 3.09 -1.31
C GLU A 122 11.18 1.73 -0.69
N GLY A 123 12.08 1.14 0.09
CA GLY A 123 11.78 -0.06 0.87
C GLY A 123 10.65 0.14 1.89
N ALA A 124 10.52 1.34 2.46
CA ALA A 124 9.40 1.70 3.32
C ALA A 124 8.07 1.76 2.58
N ALA A 125 8.05 2.27 1.34
CA ALA A 125 6.85 2.36 0.52
C ALA A 125 6.33 0.98 0.09
N ASP A 126 7.23 0.03 -0.18
CA ASP A 126 6.86 -1.36 -0.53
C ASP A 126 6.12 -2.12 0.58
N LEU A 127 6.14 -1.61 1.82
CA LEU A 127 5.47 -2.22 2.96
C LEU A 127 4.01 -1.80 3.16
N LEU A 128 3.54 -0.75 2.46
CA LEU A 128 2.27 -0.06 2.71
C LEU A 128 1.30 -0.17 1.51
#